data_AF-A0A167NAW5-F1
#
_entry.id   AF-A0A167NAW5-F1
#
_cell.length_a   1.000
_cell.length_b   1.000
_cell.length_c   1.000
_cell.angle_alpha   90.00
_cell.angle_beta   90.00
_cell.angle_gamma   90.00
#
_symmetry.space_group_name_H-M   'P 1'
#
loop_
_entity.id
_entity.type
_entity.pdbx_description
1 polymer ?
#
loop_
_entity_poly.entity_id
_entity_poly.type
_entity_poly.pdbx_seq_one_letter_code
_entity_poly.pdbx_strand_id
1 'polypeptide(L)'
;MRSSETSFKPDRKWSMNPLLLLIKSKQFFYSNYTTYNSVQPKASMIKGIFGAPLEYAAMCGSTSFHPPLDLCVPSPVHRCFTEIIKRGLYFEGIFRLSGAASEVSRLQDAFDQPPTYGKYLDLTNYDIHSITSVVKKYLRNLPDSVIPMAVHEQFLQTTEMCRSPVEAINLVALLIADLPVAHNHLLRYIFILVSHIR
;
A
#
# COMPACT_ATOMS: atom_id res chain seq x y z
N MET A 1 8.96 45.35 0.79
CA MET A 1 8.60 44.11 0.09
C MET A 1 8.74 42.97 1.10
N ARG A 2 7.64 42.55 1.73
CA ARG A 2 7.65 41.53 2.80
C ARG A 2 6.78 40.39 2.32
N SER A 3 7.40 39.26 2.02
CA SER A 3 6.78 38.04 1.53
C SER A 3 5.83 37.48 2.58
N SER A 4 4.58 37.25 2.18
CA SER A 4 3.54 36.62 2.99
C SER A 4 3.74 35.10 3.00
N GLU A 5 4.14 34.56 4.16
CA GLU A 5 4.05 33.14 4.50
C GLU A 5 2.56 32.76 4.58
N THR A 6 2.08 31.99 3.61
CA THR A 6 0.75 31.37 3.67
C THR A 6 0.83 30.12 4.54
N SER A 7 0.49 30.28 5.82
CA SER A 7 0.33 29.17 6.76
C SER A 7 -0.74 28.20 6.23
N PHE A 8 -0.36 26.96 5.90
CA PHE A 8 -1.29 25.87 5.62
C PHE A 8 -2.06 25.53 6.90
N LYS A 9 -3.32 25.96 6.98
CA LYS A 9 -4.26 25.52 8.02
C LYS A 9 -5.10 24.38 7.45
N PRO A 10 -5.01 23.14 7.97
CA PRO A 10 -5.82 22.04 7.46
C PRO A 10 -7.29 22.27 7.81
N ASP A 11 -8.15 22.15 6.79
CA ASP A 11 -9.60 22.33 6.88
C ASP A 11 -10.26 21.39 7.90
N ARG A 12 -11.17 21.95 8.71
CA ARG A 12 -11.91 21.28 9.79
C ARG A 12 -12.84 20.12 9.36
N LYS A 13 -12.94 19.80 8.07
CA LYS A 13 -13.68 18.62 7.57
C LYS A 13 -12.89 17.32 7.68
N TRP A 14 -11.62 17.36 8.11
CA TRP A 14 -10.75 16.18 8.27
C TRP A 14 -11.08 15.29 9.50
N SER A 15 -12.15 15.58 10.25
CA SER A 15 -12.43 14.90 11.54
C SER A 15 -13.17 13.56 11.43
N MET A 16 -13.59 13.12 10.23
CA MET A 16 -14.50 11.95 10.10
C MET A 16 -14.14 10.99 8.95
N ASN A 17 -12.85 10.68 8.73
CA ASN A 17 -12.50 9.49 7.95
C ASN A 17 -12.12 8.36 8.94
N PRO A 18 -12.94 7.30 9.08
CA PRO A 18 -12.66 6.21 10.03
C PRO A 18 -11.36 5.46 9.71
N LEU A 19 -10.92 5.43 8.44
CA LEU A 19 -9.62 4.85 8.06
C LEU A 19 -8.45 5.62 8.66
N LEU A 20 -8.62 6.92 8.90
CA LEU A 20 -7.61 7.73 9.55
C LEU A 20 -7.43 7.35 11.03
N LEU A 21 -8.44 6.75 11.67
CA LEU A 21 -8.32 6.23 13.04
C LEU A 21 -7.44 4.98 13.08
N LEU A 22 -7.56 4.08 12.09
CA LEU A 22 -6.66 2.94 11.91
C LEU A 22 -5.21 3.39 11.66
N ILE A 23 -5.03 4.58 11.08
CA ILE A 23 -3.71 5.16 10.81
C ILE A 23 -3.15 5.87 12.06
N LYS A 24 -3.98 6.43 12.96
CA LYS A 24 -3.57 7.34 14.06
C LYS A 24 -3.37 6.71 15.46
N SER A 25 -3.77 5.47 15.68
CA SER A 25 -3.67 4.79 16.98
C SER A 25 -2.22 4.54 17.41
N LYS A 26 -1.63 5.48 18.17
CA LYS A 26 -0.22 5.53 18.61
C LYS A 26 0.33 4.23 19.24
N GLN A 27 -0.53 3.37 19.76
CA GLN A 27 -0.15 2.13 20.43
C GLN A 27 0.39 1.05 19.48
N PHE A 28 0.20 1.21 18.17
CA PHE A 28 0.66 0.28 17.13
C PHE A 28 1.86 0.79 16.31
N PHE A 29 2.41 1.95 16.66
CA PHE A 29 3.47 2.62 15.88
C PHE A 29 4.89 2.15 16.21
N TYR A 30 5.07 1.49 17.36
CA TYR A 30 6.35 0.95 17.79
C TYR A 30 6.23 -0.57 17.98
N SER A 31 5.78 -1.29 16.95
CA SER A 31 6.25 -2.68 16.86
C SER A 31 7.71 -2.57 16.44
N ASN A 32 8.60 -3.06 17.31
CA ASN A 32 10.04 -2.97 17.17
C ASN A 32 10.46 -3.19 15.72
N TYR A 33 11.41 -2.39 15.22
CA TYR A 33 12.17 -2.73 14.01
C TYR A 33 12.85 -4.07 14.28
N THR A 34 12.13 -5.18 14.07
CA THR A 34 12.77 -6.47 13.90
C THR A 34 13.52 -6.32 12.61
N THR A 35 14.83 -6.13 12.76
CA THR A 35 15.84 -6.43 11.75
C THR A 35 15.29 -7.58 10.92
N TYR A 36 15.05 -7.32 9.62
CA TYR A 36 14.76 -8.38 8.65
C TYR A 36 15.96 -9.34 8.74
N ASN A 37 15.84 -10.34 9.61
CA ASN A 37 16.85 -11.36 9.82
C ASN A 37 16.97 -12.08 8.49
N SER A 38 18.05 -11.78 7.77
CA SER A 38 18.56 -12.43 6.57
C SER A 38 17.77 -13.66 6.11
N VAL A 39 16.57 -13.46 5.56
CA VAL A 39 15.93 -14.48 4.74
C VAL A 39 16.71 -14.43 3.44
N GLN A 40 17.79 -15.22 3.41
CA GLN A 40 18.57 -15.40 2.20
C GLN A 40 17.60 -15.98 1.16
N PRO A 41 17.35 -15.29 0.03
CA PRO A 41 16.48 -15.83 -0.99
C PRO A 41 17.10 -17.14 -1.47
N LYS A 42 16.35 -18.25 -1.36
CA LYS A 42 16.76 -19.51 -1.99
C LYS A 42 17.02 -19.21 -3.47
N ALA A 43 18.14 -19.67 -4.02
CA ALA A 43 18.57 -19.36 -5.40
C ALA A 43 17.51 -19.68 -6.49
N SER A 44 16.51 -20.50 -6.18
CA SER A 44 15.34 -20.79 -7.03
C SER A 44 14.30 -19.67 -7.10
N MET A 45 14.42 -18.62 -6.29
CA MET A 45 13.45 -17.52 -6.14
C MET A 45 13.83 -16.26 -6.95
N ILE A 46 14.84 -16.33 -7.82
CA ILE A 46 15.16 -15.27 -8.81
C ILE A 46 14.15 -15.33 -9.97
N LYS A 47 12.86 -15.38 -9.65
CA LYS A 47 11.77 -14.99 -10.55
C LYS A 47 11.28 -13.64 -10.04
N GLY A 48 10.79 -12.79 -10.93
CA GLY A 48 10.51 -11.39 -10.62
C GLY A 48 9.51 -11.16 -9.47
N ILE A 49 9.26 -9.89 -9.16
CA ILE A 49 8.45 -9.49 -8.00
C ILE A 49 6.98 -9.92 -8.09
N PHE A 50 6.42 -10.16 -9.29
CA PHE A 50 5.05 -10.63 -9.46
C PHE A 50 4.95 -12.14 -9.18
N GLY A 51 4.10 -12.52 -8.23
CA GLY A 51 3.97 -13.91 -7.79
C GLY A 51 4.95 -14.31 -6.69
N ALA A 52 5.85 -13.41 -6.28
CA ALA A 52 6.73 -13.66 -5.16
C ALA A 52 6.00 -13.48 -3.81
N PRO A 53 6.40 -14.21 -2.76
CA PRO A 53 5.92 -13.97 -1.40
C PRO A 53 6.10 -12.51 -0.98
N LEU A 54 5.15 -11.98 -0.22
CA LEU A 54 5.11 -10.57 0.09
C LEU A 54 6.33 -10.13 0.92
N GLU A 55 6.86 -11.00 1.76
CA GLU A 55 8.08 -10.80 2.56
C GLU A 55 9.29 -10.54 1.66
N TYR A 56 9.44 -11.33 0.59
CA TYR A 56 10.52 -11.15 -0.39
C TYR A 56 10.29 -9.89 -1.23
N ALA A 57 9.05 -9.67 -1.69
CA ALA A 57 8.71 -8.50 -2.49
C ALA A 57 8.92 -7.18 -1.72
N ALA A 58 8.69 -7.17 -0.41
CA ALA A 58 8.98 -6.03 0.46
C ALA A 58 10.48 -5.70 0.51
N MET A 59 11.36 -6.71 0.49
CA MET A 59 12.82 -6.52 0.41
C MET A 59 13.28 -5.98 -0.95
N CYS A 60 12.53 -6.29 -2.02
CA CYS A 60 12.72 -5.72 -3.36
C CYS A 60 12.08 -4.33 -3.52
N GLY A 61 11.51 -3.80 -2.42
CA GLY A 61 10.72 -2.58 -2.36
C GLY A 61 11.51 -1.32 -2.01
N SER A 62 10.79 -0.20 -2.05
CA SER A 62 11.27 1.08 -1.54
C SER A 62 10.58 1.38 -0.21
N THR A 63 11.31 1.99 0.72
CA THR A 63 10.71 2.55 1.94
C THR A 63 9.83 3.73 1.55
N SER A 64 8.55 3.68 1.90
CA SER A 64 7.68 4.85 1.72
C SER A 64 8.09 5.92 2.73
N PHE A 65 8.49 7.09 2.22
CA PHE A 65 8.83 8.25 3.04
C PHE A 65 7.55 8.97 3.48
N HIS A 66 6.70 8.28 4.24
CA HIS A 66 5.57 8.91 4.94
C HIS A 66 5.94 9.05 6.42
N PRO A 67 6.77 10.03 6.84
CA PRO A 67 7.03 10.25 8.26
C PRO A 67 5.69 10.58 8.93
N PRO A 68 5.17 9.75 9.86
CA PRO A 68 5.87 8.99 10.91
C PRO A 68 5.76 7.44 10.86
N LEU A 69 5.51 6.82 9.69
CA LEU A 69 5.07 5.41 9.61
C LEU A 69 6.10 4.41 9.04
N ASP A 70 7.17 4.87 8.37
CA ASP A 70 8.25 4.03 7.80
C ASP A 70 7.80 2.69 7.18
N LEU A 71 6.76 2.72 6.34
CA LEU A 71 6.22 1.49 5.76
C LEU A 71 7.13 0.99 4.63
N CYS A 72 7.61 -0.23 4.77
CA CYS A 72 8.34 -0.97 3.74
C CYS A 72 7.33 -1.74 2.87
N VAL A 73 7.21 -1.35 1.59
CA VAL A 73 6.27 -1.94 0.65
C VAL A 73 6.93 -2.22 -0.71
N PRO A 74 6.43 -3.23 -1.45
CA PRO A 74 6.96 -3.58 -2.77
C PRO A 74 7.00 -2.39 -3.76
N SER A 75 8.02 -2.37 -4.61
CA SER A 75 8.27 -1.29 -5.58
C SER A 75 7.07 -0.96 -6.49
N PRO A 76 6.32 -1.94 -7.05
CA PRO A 76 5.10 -1.67 -7.82
C PRO A 76 4.09 -0.83 -7.05
N VAL A 77 3.89 -1.14 -5.77
CA VAL A 77 2.92 -0.43 -4.93
C VAL A 77 3.45 0.96 -4.59
N HIS A 78 4.70 1.07 -4.11
CA HIS A 78 5.30 2.35 -3.74
C HIS A 78 5.30 3.36 -4.89
N ARG A 79 5.84 2.97 -6.05
CA ARG A 79 6.01 3.86 -7.20
C ARG A 79 4.66 4.28 -7.77
N CYS A 80 3.76 3.32 -7.97
CA CYS A 80 2.44 3.61 -8.53
C CYS A 80 1.57 4.44 -7.58
N PHE A 81 1.56 4.16 -6.28
CA PHE A 81 0.76 4.96 -5.33
C PHE A 81 1.28 6.39 -5.23
N THR A 82 2.59 6.58 -5.22
CA THR A 82 3.19 7.91 -5.25
C THR A 82 2.72 8.70 -6.47
N GLU A 83 2.72 8.08 -7.65
CA GLU A 83 2.25 8.72 -8.88
C GLU A 83 0.73 8.96 -8.88
N ILE A 84 -0.06 8.03 -8.34
CA ILE A 84 -1.52 8.18 -8.21
C ILE A 84 -1.87 9.32 -7.25
N ILE A 85 -1.19 9.43 -6.11
CA ILE A 85 -1.40 10.54 -5.16
C ILE A 85 -1.00 11.87 -5.80
N LYS A 86 0.10 11.88 -6.57
CA LYS A 86 0.61 13.08 -7.24
C LYS A 86 -0.34 13.64 -8.30
N ARG A 87 -0.95 12.79 -9.14
CA ARG A 87 -1.78 13.27 -10.26
C ARG A 87 -3.08 12.50 -10.53
N GLY A 88 -3.24 11.30 -10.00
CA GLY A 88 -4.33 10.39 -10.35
C GLY A 88 -5.62 10.56 -9.55
N LEU A 89 -5.59 11.23 -8.41
CA LEU A 89 -6.74 11.30 -7.47
C LEU A 89 -8.00 11.95 -8.06
N TYR A 90 -7.86 12.78 -9.10
CA TYR A 90 -8.98 13.50 -9.73
C TYR A 90 -9.42 12.89 -11.07
N PHE A 91 -8.80 11.77 -11.48
CA PHE A 91 -9.18 11.10 -12.72
C PHE A 91 -10.47 10.29 -12.54
N GLU A 92 -11.37 10.39 -13.51
CA GLU A 92 -12.65 9.70 -13.47
C GLU A 92 -12.45 8.17 -13.42
N GLY A 93 -13.14 7.51 -12.49
CA GLY A 93 -13.10 6.05 -12.41
C GLY A 93 -11.71 5.50 -12.08
N ILE A 94 -10.89 6.24 -11.31
CA ILE A 94 -9.64 5.73 -10.76
C ILE A 94 -9.88 4.38 -10.06
N PHE A 95 -9.02 3.39 -10.32
CA PHE A 95 -9.17 1.97 -9.95
C PHE A 95 -10.36 1.21 -10.55
N ARG A 96 -11.44 1.87 -11.00
CA ARG A 96 -12.58 1.24 -11.68
C ARG A 96 -12.27 0.92 -13.14
N LEU A 97 -11.74 1.88 -13.88
CA LEU A 97 -11.37 1.70 -15.30
C LEU A 97 -10.06 0.91 -15.43
N SER A 98 -9.88 0.28 -16.59
CA SER A 98 -8.67 -0.47 -16.94
C SER A 98 -7.88 0.27 -18.00
N GLY A 99 -6.55 0.28 -17.84
CA GLY A 99 -5.64 0.83 -18.84
C GLY A 99 -5.42 -0.12 -20.02
N ALA A 100 -4.66 0.35 -21.00
CA ALA A 100 -4.32 -0.44 -22.18
C ALA A 100 -3.50 -1.69 -21.80
N ALA A 101 -3.93 -2.87 -22.23
CA ALA A 101 -3.32 -4.14 -21.85
C ALA A 101 -1.81 -4.21 -22.20
N SER A 102 -1.42 -3.65 -23.35
CA SER A 102 -0.02 -3.55 -23.78
C SER A 102 0.82 -2.72 -22.81
N GLU A 103 0.29 -1.59 -22.34
CA GLU A 103 0.99 -0.72 -21.40
C GLU A 103 1.06 -1.33 -20.00
N VAL A 104 0.00 -2.01 -19.56
CA VAL A 104 0.01 -2.79 -18.30
C VAL A 104 1.04 -3.91 -18.35
N SER A 105 1.19 -4.61 -19.48
CA SER A 105 2.22 -5.64 -19.66
C SER A 105 3.61 -5.01 -19.57
N ARG A 106 3.86 -3.91 -20.28
CA ARG A 106 5.15 -3.21 -20.23
C ARG A 106 5.51 -2.75 -18.81
N LEU A 107 4.53 -2.23 -18.06
CA LEU A 107 4.72 -1.84 -16.66
C LEU A 107 5.05 -3.05 -15.80
N GLN A 108 4.33 -4.17 -15.96
CA GLN A 108 4.63 -5.40 -15.24
C GLN A 108 6.07 -5.84 -15.50
N ASP A 109 6.47 -5.97 -16.76
CA ASP A 109 7.82 -6.44 -17.14
C ASP A 109 8.91 -5.55 -16.53
N ALA A 110 8.71 -4.22 -16.56
CA ALA A 110 9.64 -3.26 -15.97
C ALA A 110 9.77 -3.38 -14.44
N PHE A 111 8.68 -3.73 -13.75
CA PHE A 111 8.68 -3.97 -12.31
C PHE A 111 9.18 -5.37 -11.94
N ASP A 112 9.03 -6.35 -12.83
CA ASP A 112 9.44 -7.74 -12.60
C ASP A 112 10.95 -7.95 -12.80
N GLN A 113 11.62 -7.03 -13.50
CA GLN A 113 13.02 -7.15 -13.86
C GLN A 113 13.99 -6.87 -12.69
N PRO A 114 14.78 -7.87 -12.23
CA PRO A 114 15.85 -7.65 -11.27
C PRO A 114 17.03 -6.89 -11.91
N PRO A 115 17.90 -6.24 -11.11
CA PRO A 115 17.82 -6.08 -9.66
C PRO A 115 17.02 -4.85 -9.22
N THR A 116 16.56 -4.04 -10.16
CA THR A 116 16.01 -2.72 -9.84
C THR A 116 14.53 -2.76 -9.52
N TYR A 117 13.77 -3.75 -10.02
CA TYR A 117 12.33 -3.90 -9.78
C TYR A 117 11.55 -2.60 -9.99
N GLY A 118 11.88 -1.87 -11.07
CA GLY A 118 11.27 -0.58 -11.38
C GLY A 118 11.64 0.56 -10.41
N LYS A 119 12.69 0.45 -9.58
CA LYS A 119 13.17 1.51 -8.66
C LYS A 119 13.41 2.86 -9.36
N TYR A 120 13.83 2.84 -10.61
CA TYR A 120 14.12 4.03 -11.42
C TYR A 120 13.14 4.26 -12.57
N LEU A 121 12.08 3.45 -12.67
CA LEU A 121 11.07 3.57 -13.73
C LEU A 121 10.37 4.92 -13.68
N ASP A 122 10.36 5.71 -14.75
CA ASP A 122 9.57 6.94 -14.82
C ASP A 122 8.12 6.61 -15.22
N LEU A 123 7.17 7.01 -14.37
CA LEU A 123 5.73 6.79 -14.55
C LEU A 123 4.99 8.02 -15.10
N THR A 124 5.69 9.13 -15.33
CA THR A 124 5.08 10.42 -15.70
C THR A 124 4.28 10.34 -17.00
N ASN A 125 4.77 9.59 -17.99
CA ASN A 125 4.17 9.47 -19.33
C ASN A 125 3.23 8.27 -19.50
N TYR A 126 3.02 7.47 -18.45
CA TYR A 126 2.10 6.32 -18.51
C TYR A 126 0.66 6.77 -18.24
N ASP A 127 -0.32 6.09 -18.84
CA ASP A 127 -1.72 6.32 -18.51
C ASP A 127 -2.02 5.94 -17.05
N ILE A 128 -2.86 6.73 -16.37
CA ILE A 128 -3.15 6.50 -14.95
C ILE A 128 -3.97 5.22 -14.74
N HIS A 129 -4.83 4.85 -15.70
CA HIS A 129 -5.57 3.59 -15.62
C HIS A 129 -4.65 2.40 -15.84
N SER A 130 -3.59 2.52 -16.63
CA SER A 130 -2.53 1.51 -16.72
C SER A 130 -1.77 1.36 -15.41
N ILE A 131 -1.41 2.47 -14.76
CA ILE A 131 -0.73 2.49 -13.45
C ILE A 131 -1.60 1.82 -12.37
N THR A 132 -2.89 2.15 -12.29
CA THR A 132 -3.79 1.46 -11.34
C THR A 132 -4.00 -0.01 -11.71
N SER A 133 -4.01 -0.34 -12.99
CA SER A 133 -4.19 -1.72 -13.47
C SER A 133 -3.00 -2.61 -13.15
N VAL A 134 -1.77 -2.11 -13.23
CA VAL A 134 -0.58 -2.88 -12.83
C VAL A 134 -0.55 -3.10 -11.31
N VAL A 135 -0.99 -2.14 -10.49
CA VAL A 135 -1.12 -2.37 -9.04
C VAL A 135 -2.17 -3.42 -8.74
N LYS A 136 -3.36 -3.33 -9.36
CA LYS A 136 -4.41 -4.35 -9.24
C LYS A 136 -3.88 -5.73 -9.64
N LYS A 137 -3.05 -5.80 -10.69
CA LYS A 137 -2.43 -7.04 -11.15
C LYS A 137 -1.43 -7.57 -10.12
N TYR A 138 -0.56 -6.72 -9.57
CA TYR A 138 0.38 -7.09 -8.53
C TYR A 138 -0.32 -7.72 -7.32
N LEU A 139 -1.34 -7.05 -6.77
CA LEU A 139 -2.07 -7.52 -5.59
C LEU A 139 -2.80 -8.86 -5.84
N ARG A 140 -3.33 -9.07 -7.05
CA ARG A 140 -3.98 -10.34 -7.42
C ARG A 140 -3.00 -11.49 -7.65
N ASN A 141 -1.77 -11.17 -8.02
CA ASN A 141 -0.73 -12.16 -8.29
C ASN A 141 0.02 -12.59 -7.03
N LEU A 142 -0.21 -11.95 -5.88
CA LEU A 142 0.41 -12.40 -4.64
C LEU A 142 0.00 -13.85 -4.32
N PRO A 143 0.94 -14.70 -3.87
CA PRO A 143 0.62 -16.09 -3.51
C PRO A 143 -0.34 -16.15 -2.33
N ASP A 144 -0.18 -15.25 -1.36
CA ASP A 144 -1.12 -15.00 -0.28
C ASP A 144 -1.73 -13.60 -0.42
N SER A 145 -3.04 -13.48 -0.21
CA SER A 145 -3.74 -12.20 -0.26
C SER A 145 -3.21 -11.20 0.79
N VAL A 146 -3.39 -9.90 0.53
CA VAL A 146 -2.95 -8.82 1.43
C VAL A 146 -3.43 -9.04 2.87
N ILE A 147 -4.69 -9.48 3.02
CA ILE A 147 -5.21 -10.04 4.27
C ILE A 147 -5.06 -11.56 4.14
N PRO A 148 -4.15 -12.21 4.88
CA PRO A 148 -3.93 -13.65 4.79
C PRO A 148 -5.19 -14.44 5.11
N MET A 149 -5.36 -15.60 4.49
CA MET A 149 -6.56 -16.42 4.68
C MET A 149 -6.75 -16.89 6.12
N ALA A 150 -5.65 -17.10 6.85
CA ALA A 150 -5.66 -17.51 8.25
C ALA A 150 -6.38 -16.52 9.19
N VAL A 151 -6.41 -15.23 8.86
CA VAL A 151 -7.06 -14.19 9.68
C VAL A 151 -8.35 -13.66 9.05
N HIS A 152 -8.67 -14.08 7.82
CA HIS A 152 -9.82 -13.54 7.07
C HIS A 152 -11.15 -13.74 7.81
N GLU A 153 -11.34 -14.91 8.42
CA GLU A 153 -12.55 -15.19 9.21
C GLU A 153 -12.67 -14.24 10.41
N GLN A 154 -11.56 -13.95 11.09
CA GLN A 154 -11.55 -13.01 12.22
C GLN A 154 -11.96 -11.61 11.76
N PHE A 155 -11.49 -11.15 10.60
CA PHE A 155 -11.91 -9.86 10.02
C PHE A 155 -13.43 -9.84 9.73
N LEU A 156 -13.98 -10.90 9.13
CA LEU A 156 -15.42 -10.97 8.86
C LEU A 156 -16.25 -10.96 10.15
N GLN A 157 -15.83 -11.74 11.16
CA GLN A 157 -16.48 -11.80 12.46
C GLN A 157 -16.56 -10.41 13.13
N THR A 158 -15.57 -9.54 12.96
CA THR A 158 -15.67 -8.16 13.48
C THR A 158 -16.88 -7.40 12.91
N THR A 159 -17.24 -7.64 11.65
CA THR A 159 -18.38 -6.95 11.01
C THR A 159 -19.72 -7.47 11.50
N GLU A 160 -19.78 -8.74 11.93
CA GLU A 160 -21.00 -9.39 12.42
C GLU A 160 -21.23 -9.20 13.92
N MET A 161 -20.16 -9.18 14.71
CA MET A 161 -20.24 -9.18 16.18
C MET A 161 -20.28 -7.78 16.80
N CYS A 162 -19.73 -6.77 16.13
CA CYS A 162 -19.62 -5.43 16.69
C CYS A 162 -20.96 -4.70 16.66
N ARG A 163 -21.32 -4.06 17.78
CA ARG A 163 -22.59 -3.32 17.92
C ARG A 163 -22.43 -1.83 17.59
N SER A 164 -21.19 -1.37 17.43
CA SER A 164 -20.88 0.01 17.07
C SER A 164 -19.71 0.10 16.09
N PRO A 165 -19.67 1.15 15.24
CA PRO A 165 -18.53 1.40 14.36
C PRO A 165 -17.20 1.55 15.11
N VAL A 166 -17.22 2.13 16.32
CA VAL A 166 -16.01 2.35 17.13
C VAL A 166 -15.41 1.03 17.62
N GLU A 167 -16.26 0.11 18.06
CA GLU A 167 -15.85 -1.24 18.46
C GLU A 167 -15.24 -2.01 17.29
N ALA A 168 -15.89 -1.97 16.12
CA ALA A 168 -15.37 -2.57 14.89
C ALA A 168 -14.00 -2.01 14.50
N ILE A 169 -13.83 -0.69 14.54
CA ILE A 169 -12.55 -0.02 14.25
C ILE A 169 -11.46 -0.50 15.21
N ASN A 170 -11.76 -0.62 16.51
CA ASN A 170 -10.77 -1.07 17.50
C ASN A 170 -10.35 -2.53 17.27
N LEU A 171 -11.31 -3.43 17.01
CA LEU A 171 -10.99 -4.84 16.72
C LEU A 171 -10.20 -4.99 15.43
N VAL A 172 -10.62 -4.29 14.37
CA VAL A 172 -9.89 -4.28 13.09
C VAL A 172 -8.47 -3.75 13.29
N ALA A 173 -8.27 -2.70 14.09
CA ALA A 173 -6.94 -2.19 14.40
C ALA A 173 -6.05 -3.23 15.10
N LEU A 174 -6.62 -4.00 16.04
CA LEU A 174 -5.91 -5.10 16.71
C LEU A 174 -5.53 -6.21 15.74
N LEU A 175 -6.45 -6.63 14.87
CA LEU A 175 -6.17 -7.66 13.86
C LEU A 175 -5.08 -7.22 12.87
N ILE A 176 -5.12 -5.95 12.44
CA ILE A 176 -4.08 -5.40 11.56
C ILE A 176 -2.73 -5.44 12.26
N ALA A 177 -2.67 -5.14 13.56
CA ALA A 177 -1.44 -5.15 14.32
C ALA A 177 -0.81 -6.53 14.48
N ASP A 178 -1.62 -7.58 14.45
CA ASP A 178 -1.17 -8.98 14.54
C ASP A 178 -0.73 -9.56 13.18
N LEU A 179 -0.97 -8.85 12.07
CA LEU A 179 -0.52 -9.27 10.75
C LEU A 179 1.02 -9.33 10.66
N PRO A 180 1.57 -10.24 9.85
CA PRO A 180 2.99 -10.19 9.47
C PRO A 180 3.38 -8.81 8.96
N VAL A 181 4.60 -8.35 9.28
CA VAL A 181 5.07 -6.98 9.05
C VAL A 181 4.83 -6.51 7.61
N ALA A 182 5.14 -7.35 6.61
CA ALA A 182 4.96 -7.00 5.21
C ALA A 182 3.48 -6.82 4.82
N HIS A 183 2.59 -7.67 5.33
CA HIS A 183 1.14 -7.58 5.15
C HIS A 183 0.57 -6.34 5.86
N ASN A 184 0.98 -6.09 7.10
CA ASN A 184 0.62 -4.90 7.86
C ASN A 184 1.00 -3.62 7.10
N HIS A 185 2.25 -3.52 6.64
CA HIS A 185 2.75 -2.35 5.93
C HIS A 185 1.99 -2.10 4.62
N LEU A 186 1.79 -3.15 3.82
CA LEU A 186 1.06 -3.07 2.56
C LEU A 186 -0.39 -2.60 2.80
N LEU A 187 -1.08 -3.21 3.77
CA LEU A 187 -2.47 -2.87 4.09
C LEU A 187 -2.61 -1.42 4.59
N ARG A 188 -1.71 -0.97 5.46
CA ARG A 188 -1.68 0.43 5.93
C ARG A 188 -1.42 1.40 4.79
N TYR A 189 -0.54 1.07 3.86
CA TYR A 189 -0.26 1.91 2.70
C TYR A 189 -1.46 1.98 1.73
N ILE A 190 -2.22 0.89 1.58
CA ILE A 190 -3.50 0.89 0.88
C ILE A 190 -4.51 1.82 1.57
N PHE A 191 -4.65 1.76 2.89
CA PHE A 191 -5.55 2.67 3.60
C PHE A 191 -5.16 4.14 3.46
N ILE A 192 -3.86 4.44 3.47
CA ILE A 192 -3.37 5.79 3.18
C ILE A 192 -3.85 6.22 1.81
N LEU A 193 -3.60 5.44 0.76
CA LEU A 193 -4.04 5.80 -0.59
C LEU A 193 -5.56 5.99 -0.65
N VAL A 194 -6.33 5.01 -0.16
CA VAL A 194 -7.81 5.05 -0.21
C VAL A 194 -8.36 6.26 0.55
N SER A 195 -7.70 6.69 1.64
CA SER A 195 -8.11 7.90 2.37
C SER A 195 -7.96 9.20 1.57
N HIS A 196 -7.17 9.20 0.48
CA HIS A 196 -7.01 10.34 -0.42
C HIS A 196 -8.01 10.34 -1.59
N ILE A 197 -8.64 9.20 -1.89
CA ILE A 197 -9.64 9.07 -2.95
C ILE A 197 -10.98 9.58 -2.40
N ARG A 198 -11.66 10.46 -3.14
CA ARG A 198 -12.94 11.09 -2.75
C ARG A 198 -14.10 10.56 -3.56
#